data_AF-A0A1W9HBG6-F1
#
_entry.id   AF-A0A1W9HBG6-F1
#
_cell.length_a   1.000
_cell.length_b   1.000
_cell.length_c   1.000
_cell.angle_alpha   90.00
_cell.angle_beta   90.00
_cell.angle_gamma   90.00
#
_symmetry.space_group_name_H-M   'P 1'
#
loop_
_entity.id
_entity.type
_entity.pdbx_description
1 polymer ?
#
loop_
_entity_poly.entity_id
_entity_poly.type
_entity_poly.pdbx_seq_one_letter_code
_entity_poly.pdbx_strand_id
1 'polypeptide(L)' 'MEAGIMALVALATGGAAAYTLTRPAADEPAIYRRRIAGTMLTAGAVVLAFYAYTLWSWGAGQ' A
#
# COMPACT_ATOMS: atom_id res chain seq x y z
N MET A 1 10.80 -12.93 10.62
CA MET A 1 11.28 -11.54 10.44
C MET A 1 10.70 -10.90 9.19
N GLU A 2 10.75 -11.58 8.04
CA GLU A 2 10.34 -10.99 6.75
C GLU A 2 8.86 -10.56 6.70
N ALA A 3 7.93 -11.38 7.18
CA ALA A 3 6.49 -11.05 7.20
C ALA A 3 6.18 -9.74 7.95
N GLY A 4 6.88 -9.47 9.06
CA GLY A 4 6.70 -8.25 9.85
C GLY A 4 7.17 -7.00 9.10
N ILE A 5 8.30 -7.09 8.38
CA ILE A 5 8.78 -6.00 7.53
C ILE A 5 7.76 -5.70 6.42
N MET A 6 7.25 -6.74 5.76
CA MET A 6 6.28 -6.55 4.67
C MET A 6 4.95 -5.97 5.16
N ALA A 7 4.48 -6.36 6.34
CA ALA A 7 3.31 -5.76 6.96
C ALA A 7 3.52 -4.26 7.27
N LEU A 8 4.69 -3.88 7.80
CA LEU A 8 5.03 -2.47 8.04
C LEU A 8 5.10 -1.66 6.74
N VAL A 9 5.73 -2.21 5.68
CA VAL A 9 5.79 -1.55 4.37
C VAL A 9 4.39 -1.44 3.75
N ALA A 10 3.53 -2.46 3.91
CA ALA A 10 2.15 -2.41 3.46
C ALA A 10 1.37 -1.28 4.15
N LEU A 11 1.52 -1.11 5.47
CA LEU A 11 0.89 -0.03 6.23
C LEU A 11 1.42 1.35 5.81
N ALA A 12 2.74 1.50 5.66
CA ALA A 12 3.35 2.76 5.24
C ALA A 12 2.89 3.15 3.83
N THR A 13 2.89 2.19 2.90
CA THR A 13 2.45 2.40 1.51
C THR A 13 0.95 2.69 1.44
N GLY A 14 0.14 1.98 2.22
CA GLY A 14 -1.30 2.22 2.33
C GLY A 14 -1.62 3.59 2.91
N GLY A 15 -0.88 4.03 3.92
CA GLY A 15 -0.96 5.39 4.47
C GLY A 15 -0.57 6.46 3.43
N ALA A 16 0.50 6.23 2.67
CA ALA A 16 0.89 7.11 1.57
C ALA A 16 -0.17 7.16 0.45
N ALA A 17 -0.81 6.04 0.14
CA ALA A 17 -1.92 5.98 -0.81
C ALA A 17 -3.11 6.82 -0.33
N ALA A 18 -3.51 6.63 0.94
CA ALA A 18 -4.60 7.39 1.56
C ALA A 18 -4.30 8.89 1.53
N TYR A 19 -3.13 9.30 2.02
CA TYR A 19 -2.67 10.69 1.97
C TYR A 19 -2.68 11.27 0.54
N THR A 20 -2.17 10.49 -0.43
CA THR A 20 -2.14 10.90 -1.83
C THR A 20 -3.55 11.09 -2.38
N LEU A 21 -4.48 10.19 -2.10
CA LEU A 21 -5.85 10.26 -2.61
C LEU A 21 -6.68 11.37 -1.94
N THR A 22 -6.42 11.70 -0.68
CA THR A 22 -7.15 12.74 0.06
C THR A 22 -6.60 14.14 -0.16
N ARG A 23 -5.36 14.29 -0.64
CA ARG A 23 -4.77 15.62 -0.84
C ARG A 23 -5.48 16.39 -1.96
N PRO A 24 -5.79 17.68 -1.81
CA PRO A 24 -6.34 18.50 -2.90
C PRO A 24 -5.41 18.56 -4.12
N ALA A 25 -6.00 18.69 -5.31
CA ALA A 25 -5.27 18.88 -6.57
C ALA A 25 -5.75 20.18 -7.23
N ALA A 26 -4.81 21.02 -7.65
CA ALA A 26 -5.09 22.38 -8.14
C ALA A 26 -5.48 22.43 -9.63
N ASP A 27 -5.09 21.43 -10.41
CA ASP A 27 -5.29 21.38 -11.86
C ASP A 27 -5.59 19.94 -12.35
N GLU A 28 -6.08 19.85 -13.58
CA GLU A 28 -6.40 18.57 -14.26
C GLU A 28 -5.20 17.61 -14.29
N PRO A 29 -3.99 18.04 -14.68
CA PRO A 29 -2.81 17.18 -14.68
C PRO A 29 -2.46 16.62 -13.28
N ALA A 30 -2.67 17.40 -12.22
CA ALA A 30 -2.44 16.98 -10.84
C ALA A 30 -3.48 15.95 -10.40
N ILE A 31 -4.75 16.07 -10.82
CA ILE A 31 -5.78 15.04 -10.54
C ILE A 31 -5.36 13.72 -11.17
N TYR A 32 -4.91 13.74 -12.42
CA TYR A 32 -4.50 12.52 -13.13
C TYR A 32 -3.29 11.85 -12.47
N ARG A 33 -2.23 12.62 -12.18
CA ARG A 33 -1.04 12.12 -11.46
C ARG A 33 -1.39 11.58 -10.09
N ARG A 34 -2.26 12.27 -9.34
CA ARG A 34 -2.74 11.83 -8.02
C ARG A 34 -3.44 10.48 -8.11
N ARG A 35 -4.32 10.29 -9.10
CA ARG A 35 -5.03 9.02 -9.32
C ARG A 35 -4.07 7.89 -9.67
N ILE A 36 -3.15 8.11 -10.60
CA ILE A 36 -2.15 7.08 -10.96
C ILE A 36 -1.30 6.70 -9.74
N ALA A 37 -0.69 7.69 -9.09
CA ALA A 37 0.18 7.45 -7.94
C ALA A 37 -0.60 6.78 -6.80
N GLY A 38 -1.80 7.26 -6.49
CA GLY A 38 -2.67 6.66 -5.48
C GLY A 38 -3.03 5.21 -5.79
N THR A 39 -3.45 4.91 -7.03
CA THR A 39 -3.78 3.54 -7.44
C THR A 39 -2.57 2.60 -7.36
N MET A 40 -1.38 3.05 -7.80
CA MET A 40 -0.15 2.25 -7.74
C MET A 40 0.27 1.96 -6.30
N LEU A 41 0.19 2.97 -5.40
CA LEU A 41 0.47 2.79 -3.98
C LEU A 41 -0.53 1.83 -3.33
N THR A 42 -1.83 1.98 -3.61
CA THR A 42 -2.86 1.07 -3.11
C THR A 42 -2.61 -0.37 -3.56
N ALA A 43 -2.30 -0.58 -4.84
CA ALA A 43 -2.00 -1.92 -5.36
C ALA A 43 -0.77 -2.53 -4.66
N GLY A 44 0.29 -1.76 -4.48
CA GLY A 44 1.49 -2.20 -3.74
C GLY A 44 1.17 -2.57 -2.30
N ALA A 45 0.37 -1.76 -1.59
CA ALA A 45 -0.04 -2.04 -0.23
C ALA A 45 -0.86 -3.34 -0.13
N VAL A 46 -1.79 -3.59 -1.06
CA VAL A 46 -2.60 -4.81 -1.10
C VAL A 46 -1.73 -6.05 -1.33
N VAL A 47 -0.81 -5.99 -2.30
CA VAL A 47 0.08 -7.12 -2.61
C VAL A 47 0.97 -7.46 -1.40
N LEU A 48 1.57 -6.45 -0.77
CA LEU A 48 2.43 -6.66 0.39
C LEU A 48 1.65 -7.18 1.61
N ALA A 49 0.44 -6.65 1.84
CA ALA A 49 -0.42 -7.13 2.92
C ALA A 49 -0.82 -8.59 2.71
N PHE A 50 -1.20 -8.95 1.49
CA PHE A 50 -1.56 -10.33 1.15
C PHE A 50 -0.38 -11.29 1.34
N TYR A 51 0.80 -10.89 0.88
CA TYR A 51 2.01 -11.71 1.00
C TYR A 51 2.49 -11.85 2.45
N ALA A 52 2.44 -10.77 3.24
CA ALA A 52 2.72 -10.82 4.67
C ALA A 52 1.74 -11.76 5.39
N TYR A 53 0.45 -11.70 5.03
CA TYR A 53 -0.58 -12.58 5.59
C TYR A 53 -0.34 -14.06 5.24
N THR A 54 -0.05 -14.39 3.98
CA THR A 54 0.22 -15.79 3.59
C THR A 54 1.44 -16.36 4.33
N LEU A 55 2.55 -15.62 4.39
CA LEU A 55 3.74 -16.06 5.14
C LEU A 55 3.48 -16.24 6.64
N TRP A 56 2.72 -15.32 7.25
CA TRP A 56 2.31 -15.47 8.64
C TRP A 56 1.42 -16.71 8.83
N SER A 57 0.45 -16.93 7.95
CA SER A 57 -0.48 -18.06 8.04
C SER A 57 0.21 -19.43 7.90
N TRP A 58 1.23 -19.52 7.06
CA TRP A 58 2.02 -20.75 6.89
C TRP A 58 3.04 -20.94 8.02
N GLY A 59 3.61 -19.85 8.53
CA GLY A 59 4.53 -19.89 9.68
C GLY A 59 3.83 -20.16 11.01
N ALA A 60 2.55 -19.82 11.16
CA ALA A 60 1.76 -20.11 12.36
C ALA A 60 1.26 -21.57 12.44
N GLY A 61 1.40 -22.33 11.35
CA GLY A 61 1.05 -23.75 11.26
C GLY A 61 2.24 -24.71 11.41
N GLN A 62 3.45 -24.19 11.61
CA GLN A 62 4.67 -24.94 11.96
C GLN A 62 5.00 -24.73 13.44
#